data_AF-X1KQZ5-F1
#
_entry.id   AF-X1KQZ5-F1
#
_cell.length_a   1.000
_cell.length_b   1.000
_cell.length_c   1.000
_cell.angle_alpha   90.00
_cell.angle_beta   90.00
_cell.angle_gamma   90.00
#
_symmetry.space_group_name_H-M   'P 1'
#
loop_
_entity.id
_entity.type
_entity.pdbx_description
1 polymer ?
#
loop_
_entity_poly.entity_id
_entity_poly.type
_entity_poly.pdbx_seq_one_letter_code
_entity_poly.pdbx_strand_id
1 'polypeptide(L)' 'MPFMFEKLDVYQKAVDFIDQITSLTEQFPRGYYFLTDQLNRAALSIATNLAEGNARFTKADRK' A
#
# COMPACT_ATOMS: atom_id res chain seq x y z
N MET A 1 17.65 -7.30 -8.26
CA MET A 1 16.84 -6.96 -9.45
C MET A 1 15.56 -6.32 -8.93
N PRO A 2 15.25 -5.06 -9.29
CA PRO A 2 14.01 -4.43 -8.87
C PRO A 2 12.81 -5.10 -9.53
N PHE A 3 11.69 -5.21 -8.81
CA PHE A 3 10.46 -5.74 -9.39
C PHE A 3 9.84 -4.72 -10.36
N MET A 4 9.13 -5.18 -11.40
CA MET A 4 8.55 -4.25 -12.39
C MET A 4 7.53 -3.28 -11.79
N PHE A 5 6.78 -3.70 -10.76
CA PHE A 5 5.79 -2.87 -10.10
C PHE A 5 6.41 -1.71 -9.30
N GLU A 6 7.66 -1.83 -8.86
CA GLU A 6 8.34 -0.78 -8.09
C GLU A 6 8.53 0.50 -8.90
N LYS A 7 8.50 0.40 -10.24
CA LYS A 7 8.58 1.55 -11.15
C LYS A 7 7.24 2.24 -11.39
N LEU A 8 6.12 1.69 -10.91
CA LEU A 8 4.82 2.33 -11.08
C LEU A 8 4.71 3.56 -10.18
N ASP A 9 4.38 4.72 -10.75
CA ASP A 9 4.17 5.95 -9.97
C ASP A 9 3.08 5.75 -8.90
N VAL A 10 2.03 4.98 -9.23
CA VAL A 10 0.95 4.65 -8.29
C VAL A 10 1.42 3.74 -7.15
N TYR A 11 2.41 2.87 -7.39
CA TYR A 11 3.00 2.05 -6.33
C TYR A 11 3.84 2.90 -5.38
N GLN A 12 4.69 3.78 -5.93
CA GLN A 12 5.48 4.73 -5.13
C GLN A 12 4.58 5.61 -4.25
N LYS A 13 3.51 6.17 -4.83
CA LYS A 13 2.49 6.92 -4.08
C LYS A 13 1.79 6.09 -3.00
N ALA A 14 1.57 4.80 -3.24
CA ALA A 14 1.00 3.91 -2.22
C ALA A 14 1.97 3.68 -1.06
N VAL A 15 3.27 3.58 -1.31
CA VAL A 15 4.30 3.53 -0.26
C VAL A 15 4.33 4.82 0.56
N ASP A 16 4.36 5.98 -0.11
CA ASP A 16 4.31 7.29 0.58
C ASP A 16 3.02 7.45 1.41
N PHE A 17 1.91 6.86 0.95
CA PHE A 17 0.64 6.88 1.68
C PHE A 17 0.67 5.97 2.92
N ILE A 18 1.33 4.82 2.85
CA ILE A 18 1.54 3.95 4.02
C ILE A 18 2.32 4.68 5.11
N ASP A 19 3.38 5.40 4.74
CA ASP A 19 4.16 6.19 5.69
C ASP A 19 3.30 7.27 6.37
N GLN A 20 2.50 8.00 5.59
CA GLN A 20 1.57 9.00 6.12
C GLN A 20 0.54 8.40 7.09
N ILE A 21 -0.06 7.25 6.75
CA ILE A 21 -1.04 6.58 7.61
C ILE A 21 -0.38 6.03 8.88
N THR A 22 0.82 5.48 8.78
CA THR A 22 1.57 4.99 9.94
C THR A 22 1.89 6.15 10.89
N SER A 23 2.46 7.24 10.38
CA SER A 23 2.75 8.44 11.18
C SER A 23 1.51 9.11 11.77
N LEU A 24 0.37 9.07 11.06
CA LEU A 24 -0.91 9.56 11.58
C LEU A 24 -1.42 8.68 12.72
N THR A 25 -1.40 7.36 12.55
CA THR A 25 -1.96 6.42 13.53
C THR A 25 -1.08 6.25 14.78
N GLU A 26 0.21 6.58 14.70
CA GLU A 26 1.11 6.68 15.86
C GLU A 26 0.69 7.77 16.86
N GLN A 27 -0.02 8.80 16.40
CA GLN A 27 -0.49 9.90 17.23
C GLN A 27 -1.82 9.59 17.94
N PHE A 28 -2.41 8.42 17.69
CA PHE A 28 -3.69 8.07 18.29
C PHE A 28 -3.54 7.84 19.80
N PRO A 29 -4.52 8.29 20.61
CA PRO A 29 -4.48 8.05 22.04
C PRO A 29 -4.65 6.56 22.34
N ARG A 30 -4.26 6.17 23.57
CA ARG A 30 -4.43 4.80 24.05
C ARG A 30 -5.90 4.37 23.96
N GLY A 31 -6.14 3.16 23.46
CA GLY A 31 -7.49 2.60 23.28
C GLY A 31 -7.92 2.46 21.81
N TYR A 32 -7.18 3.06 20.87
CA TYR A 32 -7.49 3.01 19.43
C TYR A 32 -6.65 1.99 18.64
N TYR A 33 -6.01 1.03 19.31
CA TYR A 33 -5.16 0.02 18.65
C TYR A 33 -5.88 -0.73 17.53
N PHE A 34 -7.18 -1.00 17.68
CA PHE A 34 -7.98 -1.64 16.63
C PHE A 34 -8.08 -0.77 15.38
N LEU A 35 -8.21 0.55 15.52
CA LEU A 35 -8.31 1.48 14.40
C LEU A 35 -6.94 1.68 13.74
N THR A 36 -5.87 1.77 14.54
CA THR A 36 -4.48 1.75 14.06
C THR A 36 -4.20 0.52 13.21
N ASP A 37 -4.55 -0.69 13.69
CA ASP A 37 -4.37 -1.94 12.93
C ASP A 37 -5.15 -1.92 11.60
N GLN A 38 -6.44 -1.56 11.64
CA GLN A 38 -7.30 -1.53 10.46
C GLN A 38 -6.77 -0.56 9.40
N LEU A 39 -6.38 0.65 9.79
CA LEU A 39 -5.89 1.67 8.87
C LEU A 39 -4.53 1.28 8.26
N ASN A 40 -3.58 0.81 9.07
CA ASN A 40 -2.27 0.40 8.57
C ASN A 40 -2.38 -0.80 7.62
N ARG A 41 -3.20 -1.79 7.94
CA ARG A 41 -3.43 -2.94 7.05
C ARG A 41 -4.17 -2.56 5.78
N ALA A 42 -5.14 -1.64 5.85
CA ALA A 42 -5.84 -1.14 4.68
C ALA A 42 -4.90 -0.36 3.75
N ALA A 43 -4.03 0.50 4.29
CA ALA A 43 -3.04 1.23 3.51
C ALA A 43 -2.05 0.26 2.84
N LEU A 44 -1.52 -0.71 3.59
CA LEU A 44 -0.60 -1.73 3.06
C LEU A 44 -1.24 -2.55 1.93
N SER A 45 -2.54 -2.87 2.06
CA SER A 45 -3.30 -3.61 1.06
C SER A 45 -3.26 -2.96 -0.33
N ILE A 46 -3.16 -1.63 -0.42
CA ILE A 46 -3.09 -0.92 -1.70
C ILE A 46 -1.81 -1.32 -2.44
N ALA A 47 -0.65 -1.23 -1.77
CA ALA A 47 0.64 -1.57 -2.37
C ALA A 47 0.73 -3.07 -2.73
N THR A 48 0.21 -3.95 -1.87
CA THR A 48 0.25 -5.40 -2.13
C THR A 48 -0.65 -5.79 -3.30
N ASN A 49 -1.84 -5.20 -3.44
CA ASN A 49 -2.72 -5.46 -4.58
C ASN A 49 -2.14 -4.91 -5.90
N LEU A 50 -1.45 -3.77 -5.87
CA LEU A 50 -0.75 -3.24 -7.05
C LEU A 50 0.39 -4.18 -7.49
N ALA A 51 1.17 -4.68 -6.53
CA ALA A 51 2.24 -5.64 -6.81
C ALA A 51 1.71 -6.97 -7.36
N GLU A 52 0.66 -7.52 -6.73
CA GLU A 52 0.02 -8.78 -7.16
C GLU A 52 -0.63 -8.63 -8.54
N GLY A 53 -1.36 -7.54 -8.78
CA GLY A 53 -1.97 -7.24 -10.08
C GLY A 53 -0.91 -7.13 -11.18
N ASN A 54 0.18 -6.40 -10.92
CA ASN A 54 1.26 -6.27 -11.90
C ASN A 54 1.96 -7.60 -12.23
N ALA A 55 2.04 -8.51 -11.26
CA ALA A 55 2.56 -9.87 -11.45
C ALA A 55 1.60 -10.79 -12.22
N ARG A 56 0.28 -10.55 -12.13
CA ARG A 56 -0.76 -11.38 -12.78
C ARG A 56 -1.05 -11.00 -14.23
N PHE A 57 -0.85 -9.75 -14.63
CA PHE A 57 -1.24 -9.30 -15.97
C PHE A 57 -0.19 -9.57 -17.04
N THR A 58 -0.46 -10.57 -17.89
CA THR A 58 0.10 -10.63 -19.25
C THR A 58 -0.44 -9.46 -20.08
N LYS A 59 0.25 -9.09 -21.17
CA LYS A 59 -0.07 -7.94 -22.04
C LYS A 59 -1.54 -7.80 -22.47
N ALA A 60 -2.36 -8.85 -22.39
CA ALA A 60 -3.75 -8.87 -22.83
C ALA A 60 -4.74 -8.11 -21.92
N ASP A 61 -4.40 -7.88 -20.65
CA ASP A 61 -5.31 -7.24 -19.68
C ASP A 61 -4.99 -5.75 -19.42
N ARG A 62 -3.95 -5.21 -20.07
CA ARG A 62 -3.62 -3.78 -19.99
C ARG A 62 -4.40 -3.02 -21.06
N LYS A 63 -5.59 -2.52 -20.72
CA LYS A 63 -6.29 -1.48 -21.49
C LYS A 63 -6.05 -0.11 -20.86
#